data_AF-Q0AES2-F1
#
_entry.id   AF-Q0AES2-F1
#
_cell.length_a   1.000
_cell.length_b   1.000
_cell.length_c   1.000
_cell.angle_alpha   90.00
_cell.angle_beta   90.00
_cell.angle_gamma   90.00
#
_symmetry.space_group_name_H-M   'P 1'
#
loop_
_entity.id
_entity.type
_entity.pdbx_description
1 polymer ?
#
loop_
_entity_poly.entity_id
_entity_poly.type
_entity_poly.pdbx_seq_one_letter_code
_entity_poly.pdbx_strand_id
1 'polypeptide(L)'
;MPFIQILGYNVFDPNEVTPELVADVGMKKGEKVDYAILKDGKPIMLFECKKSGSDLNIGHASQLFRYFHATEARFGVLTNGILYRFFTDLEQANKMDEKPFLEFNILDFKDQYVEELKKFAKPAFNVELILNTASDLKYTRAIHNVLADWMVAPSEDFVRLACSEVINGKRITPAIKEQFTLITKNAFQQLISDKINERLKLAMEPSEELKKDNIISDQDSDGIITTEEEFEGYRIVRAILRETVDPKRVVMRDSKSYCAILLDDNNRKPICRLRFNNPSRMTLGLFEEKEERIVSVTDLSDIYQYAEHFKKTVLVYDKPAELLLEEGVAT
;
A
#
# COMPACT_ATOMS: atom_id res chain seq x y z
N MET A 1 -10.96 -17.54 25.34
CA MET A 1 -9.89 -18.48 25.76
C MET A 1 -8.85 -18.72 24.66
N PRO A 2 -9.13 -19.29 23.47
CA PRO A 2 -8.09 -19.54 22.46
C PRO A 2 -7.30 -18.29 22.07
N PHE A 3 -7.99 -17.15 21.93
CA PHE A 3 -7.34 -15.86 21.64
C PHE A 3 -6.32 -15.45 22.71
N ILE A 4 -6.66 -15.57 24.00
CA ILE A 4 -5.76 -15.27 25.13
C ILE A 4 -4.55 -16.22 25.12
N GLN A 5 -4.78 -17.50 24.82
CA GLN A 5 -3.71 -18.49 24.71
C GLN A 5 -2.75 -18.20 23.55
N ILE A 6 -3.27 -17.73 22.40
CA ILE A 6 -2.46 -17.32 21.24
C ILE A 6 -1.57 -16.12 21.58
N LEU A 7 -2.05 -15.19 22.42
CA LEU A 7 -1.22 -14.11 22.96
C LEU A 7 -0.13 -14.61 23.93
N GLY A 8 -0.08 -15.90 24.23
CA GLY A 8 0.97 -16.52 25.04
C GLY A 8 0.70 -16.53 26.54
N TYR A 9 -0.52 -16.17 26.97
CA TYR A 9 -0.92 -16.24 28.38
C TYR A 9 -1.47 -17.63 28.74
N ASN A 10 -1.10 -18.15 29.91
CA ASN A 10 -1.60 -19.44 30.37
C ASN A 10 -3.01 -19.33 30.94
N VAL A 11 -4.00 -19.73 30.13
CA VAL A 11 -5.41 -19.73 30.52
C VAL A 11 -5.79 -20.72 31.63
N PHE A 12 -4.88 -21.61 32.01
CA PHE A 12 -5.05 -22.58 33.10
C PHE A 12 -4.35 -22.17 34.39
N ASP A 13 -3.56 -21.09 34.38
CA ASP A 13 -2.96 -20.53 35.60
C ASP A 13 -3.80 -19.34 36.08
N PRO A 14 -4.55 -19.47 37.18
CA PRO A 14 -5.41 -18.40 37.69
C PRO A 14 -4.61 -17.17 38.16
N ASN A 15 -3.30 -17.29 38.42
CA ASN A 15 -2.44 -16.15 38.77
C ASN A 15 -2.02 -15.35 37.53
N GLU A 16 -2.23 -15.89 36.33
CA GLU A 16 -1.95 -15.23 35.05
C GLU A 16 -3.23 -14.84 34.32
N VAL A 17 -4.22 -15.73 34.27
CA VAL A 17 -5.54 -15.48 33.69
C VAL A 17 -6.60 -15.81 34.73
N THR A 18 -7.12 -14.79 35.42
CA THR A 18 -8.19 -14.97 36.40
C THR A 18 -9.56 -14.86 35.72
N PRO A 19 -10.37 -15.93 35.69
CA PRO A 19 -11.76 -15.83 35.27
C PRO A 19 -12.60 -15.15 36.35
N GLU A 20 -13.71 -14.53 35.94
CA GLU A 20 -14.71 -13.98 36.86
C GLU A 20 -14.11 -13.04 37.92
N LEU A 21 -13.18 -12.16 37.52
CA LEU A 21 -12.49 -11.27 38.43
C LEU A 21 -13.50 -10.39 39.17
N VAL A 22 -13.39 -10.36 40.49
CA VAL A 22 -14.16 -9.48 41.38
C VAL A 22 -13.22 -8.42 41.95
N ALA A 23 -13.53 -7.15 41.71
CA ALA A 23 -12.91 -6.03 42.40
C ALA A 23 -13.89 -5.56 43.46
N ASP A 24 -13.43 -5.24 44.66
CA ASP A 24 -14.27 -4.66 45.72
C ASP A 24 -14.64 -3.21 45.37
N VAL A 25 -15.50 -3.05 44.36
CA VAL A 25 -16.03 -1.75 43.93
C VAL A 25 -17.36 -1.55 44.64
N GLY A 26 -17.38 -0.66 45.63
CA GLY A 26 -18.49 -0.45 46.59
C GLY A 26 -19.83 0.06 46.03
N MET A 27 -20.19 -0.22 44.77
CA MET A 27 -21.46 0.23 44.18
C MET A 27 -22.45 -0.88 43.81
N LYS A 28 -22.01 -2.12 43.50
CA LYS A 28 -22.91 -3.27 43.29
C LYS A 28 -22.22 -4.60 43.66
N LYS A 29 -22.76 -5.30 44.66
CA LYS A 29 -22.26 -6.60 45.11
C LYS A 29 -22.53 -7.66 44.04
N GLY A 30 -21.49 -8.35 43.56
CA GLY A 30 -21.61 -9.55 42.72
C GLY A 30 -21.48 -9.35 41.20
N GLU A 31 -21.12 -8.17 40.72
CA GLU A 31 -20.66 -8.02 39.34
C GLU A 31 -19.26 -8.63 39.19
N LYS A 32 -18.90 -9.05 37.98
CA LYS A 32 -17.62 -9.67 37.64
C LYS A 32 -17.26 -9.30 36.20
N VAL A 33 -15.96 -9.23 35.89
CA VAL A 33 -15.49 -9.23 34.50
C VAL A 33 -15.14 -10.67 34.10
N ASP A 34 -15.38 -11.05 32.84
CA ASP A 34 -15.26 -12.45 32.44
C ASP A 34 -13.83 -13.00 32.60
N TYR A 35 -12.82 -12.24 32.17
CA TYR A 35 -11.42 -12.61 32.36
C TYR A 35 -10.56 -11.38 32.65
N ALA A 36 -9.55 -11.56 33.48
CA ALA A 36 -8.46 -10.61 33.64
C ALA A 36 -7.13 -11.30 33.37
N ILE A 37 -6.25 -10.61 32.64
CA ILE A 37 -4.84 -10.99 32.51
C ILE A 37 -4.06 -10.25 33.59
N LEU A 38 -3.24 -10.98 34.33
CA LEU A 38 -2.45 -10.48 35.43
C LEU A 38 -0.96 -10.53 35.08
N LYS A 39 -0.24 -9.50 35.53
CA LYS A 39 1.21 -9.45 35.53
C LYS A 39 1.64 -9.05 36.93
N ASP A 40 2.50 -9.85 37.54
CA ASP A 40 2.96 -9.64 38.92
C ASP A 40 1.80 -9.49 39.93
N GLY A 41 0.74 -10.29 39.75
CA GLY A 41 -0.47 -10.27 40.59
C GLY A 41 -1.41 -9.09 40.35
N LYS A 42 -1.10 -8.19 39.41
CA LYS A 42 -1.91 -7.01 39.09
C LYS A 42 -2.62 -7.16 37.74
N PRO A 43 -3.92 -6.80 37.65
CA PRO A 43 -4.62 -6.79 36.36
C PRO A 43 -3.96 -5.82 35.39
N ILE A 44 -3.57 -6.30 34.21
CA ILE A 44 -3.02 -5.47 33.12
C ILE A 44 -4.02 -5.32 31.96
N MET A 45 -4.92 -6.29 31.79
CA MET A 45 -5.93 -6.30 30.73
C MET A 45 -7.20 -6.99 31.20
N LEU A 46 -8.35 -6.38 30.91
CA LEU A 46 -9.67 -6.91 31.27
C LEU A 46 -10.43 -7.32 30.01
N PHE A 47 -11.13 -8.45 30.06
CA PHE A 47 -11.95 -8.97 28.97
C PHE A 47 -13.40 -9.09 29.40
N GLU A 48 -14.27 -8.52 28.56
CA GLU A 48 -15.72 -8.66 28.61
C GLU A 48 -16.18 -9.39 27.34
N CYS A 49 -16.83 -10.52 27.50
CA CYS A 49 -17.28 -11.39 26.44
C CYS A 49 -18.81 -11.26 26.26
N LYS A 50 -19.25 -11.10 25.02
CA LYS A 50 -20.64 -11.19 24.61
C LYS A 50 -20.86 -12.45 23.78
N LYS A 51 -22.13 -12.82 23.61
CA LYS A 51 -22.52 -13.97 22.78
C LYS A 51 -22.01 -13.78 21.35
N SER A 52 -21.50 -14.85 20.74
CA SER A 52 -21.10 -14.83 19.33
C SER A 52 -22.22 -14.37 18.40
N GLY A 53 -21.87 -13.52 17.44
CA GLY A 53 -22.81 -12.89 16.51
C GLY A 53 -23.65 -11.75 17.09
N SER A 54 -23.51 -11.41 18.38
CA SER A 54 -24.16 -10.23 18.95
C SER A 54 -23.37 -8.95 18.66
N ASP A 55 -24.08 -7.83 18.54
CA ASP A 55 -23.45 -6.52 18.39
C ASP A 55 -22.70 -6.12 19.66
N LEU A 56 -21.49 -5.60 19.46
CA LEU A 56 -20.69 -5.02 20.53
C LEU A 56 -21.13 -3.58 20.78
N ASN A 57 -22.22 -3.39 21.51
CA ASN A 57 -22.61 -2.07 21.97
C ASN A 57 -21.87 -1.73 23.27
N ILE A 58 -21.13 -0.63 23.25
CA ILE A 58 -20.35 -0.18 24.41
C ILE A 58 -21.24 0.22 25.59
N GLY A 59 -22.48 0.67 25.35
CA GLY A 59 -23.47 0.91 26.39
C GLY A 59 -23.82 -0.35 27.19
N HIS A 60 -23.54 -1.54 26.66
CA HIS A 60 -23.72 -2.83 27.34
C HIS A 60 -22.43 -3.36 27.98
N ALA A 61 -21.32 -2.61 27.88
CA ALA A 61 -20.03 -2.94 28.49
C ALA A 61 -19.83 -2.24 29.85
N SER A 62 -20.92 -1.90 30.55
CA SER A 62 -20.87 -1.16 31.82
C SER A 62 -20.02 -1.84 32.90
N GLN A 63 -19.90 -3.17 32.85
CA GLN A 63 -19.02 -3.95 33.73
C GLN A 63 -17.54 -3.64 33.43
N LEU A 64 -17.14 -3.74 32.16
CA LEU A 64 -15.78 -3.39 31.72
C LEU A 64 -15.36 -1.98 32.17
N PHE A 65 -16.21 -0.95 32.01
CA PHE A 65 -15.89 0.41 32.48
C PHE A 65 -15.67 0.51 33.98
N ARG A 66 -16.57 -0.09 34.78
CA ARG A 66 -16.47 -0.04 36.25
C ARG A 66 -15.20 -0.72 36.74
N TYR A 67 -14.86 -1.86 36.17
CA TYR A 67 -13.67 -2.63 36.53
C TYR A 67 -12.39 -1.97 36.04
N PHE A 68 -12.40 -1.40 34.84
CA PHE A 68 -11.27 -0.63 34.34
C PHE A 68 -10.95 0.53 35.30
N HIS A 69 -11.99 1.24 35.78
CA HIS A 69 -11.80 2.33 36.74
C HIS A 69 -11.30 1.88 38.12
N ALA A 70 -11.75 0.71 38.57
CA ALA A 70 -11.46 0.21 39.92
C ALA A 70 -10.19 -0.64 40.03
N THR A 71 -9.49 -0.90 38.92
CA THR A 71 -8.27 -1.72 38.88
C THR A 71 -7.11 -0.95 38.28
N GLU A 72 -5.90 -1.50 38.38
CA GLU A 72 -4.70 -0.95 37.74
C GLU A 72 -4.60 -1.30 36.25
N ALA A 73 -5.64 -1.91 35.67
CA ALA A 73 -5.64 -2.32 34.28
C ALA A 73 -5.53 -1.10 33.35
N ARG A 74 -4.68 -1.23 32.34
CA ARG A 74 -4.44 -0.17 31.33
C ARG A 74 -5.17 -0.45 30.01
N PHE A 75 -5.70 -1.67 29.87
CA PHE A 75 -6.36 -2.14 28.66
C PHE A 75 -7.66 -2.87 28.97
N GLY A 76 -8.69 -2.58 28.18
CA GLY A 76 -9.98 -3.25 28.21
C GLY A 76 -10.26 -3.87 26.84
N VAL A 77 -10.85 -5.06 26.83
CA VAL A 77 -11.19 -5.78 25.60
C VAL A 77 -12.64 -6.20 25.66
N LEU A 78 -13.44 -5.68 24.72
CA LEU A 78 -14.82 -6.12 24.51
C LEU A 78 -14.85 -7.03 23.28
N THR A 79 -15.38 -8.24 23.41
CA THR A 79 -15.39 -9.21 22.32
C THR A 79 -16.66 -10.04 22.24
N ASN A 80 -17.06 -10.44 21.04
CA ASN A 80 -18.08 -11.47 20.81
C ASN A 80 -17.46 -12.77 20.28
N GLY A 81 -16.14 -12.93 20.40
CA GLY A 81 -15.37 -14.05 19.86
C GLY A 81 -14.96 -13.88 18.39
N ILE A 82 -15.63 -13.02 17.62
CA ILE A 82 -15.29 -12.71 16.22
C ILE A 82 -14.57 -11.36 16.13
N LEU A 83 -15.19 -10.31 16.69
CA LEU A 83 -14.65 -8.96 16.77
C LEU A 83 -14.09 -8.70 18.17
N TYR A 84 -12.89 -8.16 18.24
CA TYR A 84 -12.20 -7.77 19.47
C TYR A 84 -11.94 -6.26 19.43
N ARG A 85 -12.50 -5.52 20.38
CA ARG A 85 -12.32 -4.07 20.50
C ARG A 85 -11.46 -3.77 21.71
N PHE A 86 -10.33 -3.13 21.48
CA PHE A 86 -9.35 -2.76 22.50
C PHE A 86 -9.53 -1.29 22.88
N PHE A 87 -9.57 -1.07 24.19
CA PHE A 87 -9.76 0.22 24.83
C PHE A 87 -8.62 0.50 25.79
N THR A 88 -8.38 1.77 26.02
CA THR A 88 -7.39 2.26 26.97
C THR A 88 -7.91 3.58 27.55
N ASP A 89 -7.09 4.30 28.29
CA ASP A 89 -7.43 5.50 29.07
C ASP A 89 -6.56 6.70 28.67
N LEU A 90 -6.52 6.99 27.36
CA LEU A 90 -5.72 8.08 26.82
C LEU A 90 -6.31 9.46 27.14
N GLU A 91 -7.63 9.56 27.32
CA GLU A 91 -8.29 10.83 27.61
C GLU A 91 -8.16 11.23 29.08
N GLN A 92 -8.39 10.28 29.97
CA GLN A 92 -8.34 10.49 31.41
C GLN A 92 -7.81 9.23 32.09
N ALA A 93 -6.75 9.39 32.89
CA ALA A 93 -6.12 8.27 33.60
C ALA A 93 -7.15 7.48 34.42
N ASN A 94 -7.08 6.15 34.29
CA ASN A 94 -7.96 5.17 34.93
C ASN A 94 -9.45 5.36 34.56
N LYS A 95 -9.74 5.95 33.41
CA LYS A 95 -11.07 5.99 32.83
C LYS A 95 -11.00 5.53 31.39
N MET A 96 -11.62 4.40 31.12
CA MET A 96 -11.64 3.82 29.78
C MET A 96 -12.29 4.78 28.78
N ASP A 97 -11.63 5.00 27.64
CA ASP A 97 -12.12 5.78 26.52
C ASP A 97 -13.40 5.14 25.95
N GLU A 98 -14.33 5.96 25.44
CA GLU A 98 -15.57 5.49 24.82
C GLU A 98 -15.36 4.87 23.43
N LYS A 99 -14.23 5.16 22.78
CA LYS A 99 -13.91 4.65 21.44
C LYS A 99 -12.73 3.70 21.52
N PRO A 100 -12.80 2.53 20.88
CA PRO A 100 -11.66 1.64 20.82
C PRO A 100 -10.57 2.24 19.94
N PHE A 101 -9.30 2.07 20.33
CA PHE A 101 -8.16 2.48 19.51
C PHE A 101 -7.76 1.40 18.49
N LEU A 102 -8.11 0.13 18.76
CA LEU A 102 -7.88 -1.01 17.86
C LEU A 102 -9.12 -1.89 17.82
N GLU A 103 -9.52 -2.28 16.61
CA GLU A 103 -10.57 -3.26 16.35
C GLU A 103 -9.98 -4.38 15.48
N PHE A 104 -10.13 -5.62 15.92
CA PHE A 104 -9.62 -6.79 15.22
C PHE A 104 -10.74 -7.80 14.97
N ASN A 105 -11.07 -8.04 13.71
CA ASN A 105 -12.02 -9.07 13.30
C ASN A 105 -11.25 -10.29 12.80
N ILE A 106 -11.38 -11.43 13.49
CA ILE A 106 -10.63 -12.65 13.14
C ILE A 106 -10.99 -13.22 11.77
N LEU A 107 -12.15 -12.83 11.22
CA LEU A 107 -12.63 -13.28 9.91
C LEU A 107 -12.27 -12.30 8.78
N ASP A 108 -11.90 -11.07 9.13
CA ASP A 108 -11.60 -10.00 8.18
C ASP A 108 -10.60 -9.02 8.80
N PHE A 109 -9.31 -9.31 8.66
CA PHE A 109 -8.23 -8.49 9.16
C PHE A 109 -7.17 -8.23 8.10
N LYS A 110 -6.35 -7.21 8.34
CA LYS A 110 -5.17 -6.86 7.55
C LYS A 110 -3.92 -7.15 8.37
N ASP A 111 -2.81 -7.49 7.72
CA ASP A 111 -1.55 -7.82 8.39
C ASP A 111 -1.07 -6.73 9.35
N GLN A 112 -1.30 -5.46 8.99
CA GLN A 112 -0.97 -4.33 9.88
C GLN A 112 -1.62 -4.46 11.26
N TYR A 113 -2.86 -4.94 11.34
CA TYR A 113 -3.54 -5.11 12.63
C TYR A 113 -3.02 -6.32 13.41
N VAL A 114 -2.45 -7.31 12.73
CA VAL A 114 -1.77 -8.43 13.38
C VAL A 114 -0.49 -7.95 14.04
N GLU A 115 0.29 -7.07 13.38
CA GLU A 115 1.48 -6.47 14.00
C GLU A 115 1.13 -5.65 15.24
N GLU A 116 -0.01 -4.95 15.23
CA GLU A 116 -0.52 -4.26 16.42
C GLU A 116 -0.93 -5.22 17.53
N LEU A 117 -1.62 -6.32 17.20
CA LEU A 117 -1.99 -7.35 18.17
C LEU A 117 -0.78 -8.04 18.83
N LYS A 118 0.30 -8.27 18.08
CA LYS A 118 1.52 -8.90 18.63
C LYS A 118 2.07 -8.14 19.84
N LYS A 119 1.88 -6.82 19.91
CA LYS A 119 2.30 -6.00 21.06
C LYS A 119 1.57 -6.39 22.36
N PHE A 120 0.38 -6.99 22.27
CA PHE A 120 -0.37 -7.50 23.43
C PHE A 120 0.06 -8.91 23.86
N ALA A 121 0.88 -9.59 23.06
CA ALA A 121 1.39 -10.90 23.41
C ALA A 121 2.36 -10.81 24.60
N LYS A 122 2.31 -11.79 25.50
CA LYS A 122 3.11 -11.86 26.73
C LYS A 122 4.59 -11.47 26.55
N PRO A 123 5.35 -11.99 25.56
CA PRO A 123 6.77 -11.64 25.42
C PRO A 123 7.02 -10.20 24.95
N ALA A 124 6.06 -9.57 24.28
CA ALA A 124 6.18 -8.21 23.73
C ALA A 124 5.43 -7.17 24.58
N PHE A 125 4.71 -7.59 25.61
CA PHE A 125 3.80 -6.74 26.37
C PHE A 125 4.54 -5.62 27.12
N ASN A 126 4.36 -4.40 26.63
CA ASN A 126 4.88 -3.17 27.22
C ASN A 126 3.78 -2.10 27.20
N VAL A 127 3.34 -1.71 28.39
CA VAL A 127 2.25 -0.74 28.57
C VAL A 127 2.54 0.58 27.85
N GLU A 128 3.72 1.16 28.06
CA GLU A 128 4.08 2.48 27.51
C GLU A 128 4.13 2.45 25.97
N LEU A 129 4.74 1.41 25.39
CA LEU A 129 4.80 1.24 23.94
C LEU A 129 3.41 1.08 23.31
N ILE A 130 2.54 0.30 23.95
CA ILE A 130 1.17 0.09 23.47
C ILE A 130 0.36 1.38 23.61
N LEU A 131 0.51 2.14 24.70
CA LEU A 131 -0.18 3.42 24.88
C LEU A 131 0.23 4.45 23.82
N ASN A 132 1.53 4.57 23.52
CA ASN A 132 2.02 5.46 22.46
C ASN A 132 1.43 5.06 21.10
N THR A 133 1.48 3.77 20.80
CA THR A 133 0.86 3.21 19.58
C THR A 133 -0.65 3.49 19.53
N ALA A 134 -1.36 3.31 20.64
CA ALA A 134 -2.79 3.55 20.73
C ALA A 134 -3.15 5.01 20.48
N SER A 135 -2.33 5.93 20.98
CA SER A 135 -2.43 7.37 20.71
C SER A 135 -2.32 7.65 19.21
N ASP A 136 -1.28 7.14 18.56
CA ASP A 136 -1.04 7.31 17.12
C ASP A 136 -2.17 6.72 16.28
N LEU A 137 -2.65 5.52 16.60
CA LEU A 137 -3.77 4.87 15.91
C LEU A 137 -5.07 5.67 16.10
N LYS A 138 -5.36 6.15 17.31
CA LYS A 138 -6.55 6.96 17.61
C LYS A 138 -6.56 8.24 16.77
N TYR A 139 -5.46 8.98 16.74
CA TYR A 139 -5.36 10.22 15.97
C TYR A 139 -5.34 9.96 14.46
N THR A 140 -4.67 8.90 14.00
CA THR A 140 -4.68 8.50 12.59
C THR A 140 -6.09 8.19 12.12
N ARG A 141 -6.88 7.43 12.90
CA ARG A 141 -8.30 7.14 12.59
C ARG A 141 -9.15 8.40 12.60
N ALA A 142 -8.94 9.29 13.58
CA ALA A 142 -9.66 10.56 13.65
C ALA A 142 -9.38 11.44 12.42
N ILE A 143 -8.12 11.59 12.03
CA ILE A 143 -7.70 12.33 10.83
C ILE A 143 -8.26 11.67 9.57
N HIS A 144 -8.18 10.35 9.47
CA HIS A 144 -8.75 9.61 8.33
C HIS A 144 -10.24 9.89 8.17
N ASN A 145 -11.02 9.90 9.25
CA ASN A 145 -12.45 10.22 9.20
C ASN A 145 -12.68 11.67 8.76
N VAL A 146 -11.91 12.63 9.26
CA VAL A 146 -11.99 14.04 8.82
C VAL A 146 -11.70 14.16 7.32
N LEU A 147 -10.67 13.47 6.82
CA LEU A 147 -10.34 13.45 5.40
C LEU A 147 -11.45 12.80 4.56
N ALA A 148 -12.03 11.70 5.03
CA ALA A 148 -13.15 11.03 4.38
C ALA A 148 -14.40 11.93 4.32
N ASP A 149 -14.68 12.67 5.39
CA ASP A 149 -15.78 13.65 5.41
C ASP A 149 -15.52 14.78 4.42
N TRP A 150 -14.29 15.31 4.38
CA TRP A 150 -13.89 16.33 3.40
C TRP A 150 -13.98 15.84 1.95
N MET A 151 -13.85 14.54 1.68
CA MET A 151 -14.09 14.00 0.33
C MET A 151 -15.54 14.14 -0.12
N VAL A 152 -16.50 14.01 0.80
CA VAL A 152 -17.93 14.11 0.48
C VAL A 152 -18.41 15.56 0.53
N ALA A 153 -17.92 16.29 1.53
CA ALA A 153 -18.26 17.66 1.83
C ALA A 153 -17.00 18.44 2.27
N PRO A 154 -16.22 19.00 1.32
CA PRO A 154 -15.05 19.81 1.63
C PRO A 154 -15.39 20.93 2.61
N SER A 155 -14.60 21.07 3.68
CA SER A 155 -14.76 22.18 4.62
C SER A 155 -14.38 23.51 3.98
N GLU A 156 -14.93 24.61 4.47
CA GLU A 156 -14.59 25.95 3.99
C GLU A 156 -13.09 26.24 4.09
N ASP A 157 -12.44 25.84 5.18
CA ASP A 157 -11.02 26.09 5.38
C ASP A 157 -10.17 25.28 4.41
N PHE A 158 -10.57 24.04 4.11
CA PHE A 158 -9.90 23.22 3.11
C PHE A 158 -10.07 23.78 1.70
N VAL A 159 -11.28 24.24 1.34
CA VAL A 159 -11.51 24.92 0.05
C VAL A 159 -10.67 26.19 -0.04
N ARG A 160 -10.59 26.98 1.04
CA ARG A 160 -9.77 28.20 1.08
C ARG A 160 -8.29 27.90 0.84
N LEU A 161 -7.76 26.84 1.47
CA LEU A 161 -6.39 26.37 1.29
C LEU A 161 -6.13 25.94 -0.16
N ALA A 162 -7.03 25.13 -0.74
CA ALA A 162 -6.90 24.71 -2.13
C ALA A 162 -6.99 25.89 -3.12
N CYS A 163 -7.88 26.85 -2.85
CA CYS A 163 -8.02 28.06 -3.65
C CYS A 163 -6.75 28.91 -3.66
N SER A 164 -6.11 29.10 -2.50
CA SER A 164 -4.94 29.99 -2.41
C SER A 164 -3.74 29.50 -3.21
N GLU A 165 -3.57 28.18 -3.33
CA GLU A 165 -2.49 27.58 -4.11
C GLU A 165 -2.71 27.66 -5.62
N VAL A 166 -3.98 27.66 -6.06
CA VAL A 166 -4.34 27.66 -7.49
C VAL A 166 -4.59 29.06 -8.03
N ILE A 167 -5.06 29.98 -7.18
CA ILE A 167 -5.38 31.34 -7.57
C ILE A 167 -4.33 32.29 -7.01
N ASN A 168 -3.29 32.57 -7.80
CA ASN A 168 -2.22 33.51 -7.45
C ASN A 168 -2.77 34.90 -7.05
N GLY A 169 -2.95 35.11 -5.75
CA GLY A 169 -3.22 36.42 -5.13
C GLY A 169 -4.59 37.05 -5.38
N LYS A 170 -5.57 36.37 -6.01
CA LYS A 170 -6.93 36.94 -6.12
C LYS A 170 -7.69 36.80 -4.80
N ARG A 171 -8.46 37.82 -4.44
CA ARG A 171 -9.36 37.76 -3.28
C ARG A 171 -10.39 36.64 -3.45
N ILE A 172 -10.53 35.84 -2.40
CA ILE A 172 -11.56 34.80 -2.29
C ILE A 172 -12.88 35.50 -1.96
N THR A 173 -13.73 35.69 -2.97
CA THR A 173 -15.10 36.21 -2.80
C THR A 173 -16.05 35.05 -2.49
N PRO A 174 -17.27 35.31 -1.95
CA PRO A 174 -18.26 34.26 -1.71
C PRO A 174 -18.60 33.45 -2.96
N ALA A 175 -18.71 34.10 -4.12
CA ALA A 175 -18.99 33.43 -5.40
C ALA A 175 -17.83 32.52 -5.85
N ILE A 176 -16.57 32.99 -5.72
CA ILE A 176 -15.39 32.17 -6.01
C ILE A 176 -15.34 30.99 -5.04
N LYS A 177 -15.63 31.21 -3.76
CA LYS A 177 -15.64 30.15 -2.76
C LYS A 177 -16.69 29.08 -3.07
N GLU A 178 -17.93 29.44 -3.40
CA GLU A 178 -18.97 28.46 -3.78
C GLU A 178 -18.58 27.66 -5.02
N GLN A 179 -18.07 28.33 -6.05
CA GLN A 179 -17.57 27.68 -7.26
C GLN A 179 -16.44 26.70 -6.92
N PHE A 180 -15.47 27.13 -6.11
CA PHE A 180 -14.33 26.30 -5.73
C PHE A 180 -14.71 25.16 -4.79
N THR A 181 -15.73 25.29 -3.94
CA THR A 181 -16.25 24.16 -3.16
C THR A 181 -16.67 23.00 -4.07
N LEU A 182 -17.38 23.31 -5.17
CA LEU A 182 -17.79 22.31 -6.15
C LEU A 182 -16.59 21.74 -6.93
N ILE A 183 -15.68 22.61 -7.37
CA ILE A 183 -14.47 22.19 -8.10
C ILE A 183 -13.59 21.29 -7.21
N THR A 184 -13.33 21.68 -5.96
CA THR A 184 -12.54 20.90 -4.99
C THR A 184 -13.18 19.53 -4.76
N LYS A 185 -14.50 19.47 -4.54
CA LYS A 185 -15.21 18.20 -4.38
C LYS A 185 -15.02 17.28 -5.60
N ASN A 186 -15.26 17.80 -6.81
CA ASN A 186 -15.17 17.02 -8.03
C ASN A 186 -13.73 16.56 -8.31
N ALA A 187 -12.74 17.44 -8.11
CA ALA A 187 -11.33 17.11 -8.27
C ALA A 187 -10.88 16.00 -7.30
N PHE A 188 -11.35 16.02 -6.05
CA PHE A 188 -11.04 14.98 -5.07
C PHE A 188 -11.65 13.63 -5.44
N GLN A 189 -12.89 13.63 -5.95
CA GLN A 189 -13.53 12.41 -6.45
C GLN A 189 -12.79 11.83 -7.67
N GLN A 190 -12.43 12.68 -8.64
CA GLN A 190 -11.66 12.28 -9.82
C GLN A 190 -10.31 11.68 -9.43
N LEU A 191 -9.55 12.34 -8.55
CA LEU A 191 -8.24 11.86 -8.09
C LEU A 191 -8.33 10.45 -7.46
N ILE A 192 -9.37 10.18 -6.69
CA ILE A 192 -9.56 8.86 -6.07
C ILE A 192 -9.95 7.82 -7.12
N SER A 193 -10.85 8.15 -8.04
CA SER A 193 -11.18 7.27 -9.17
C SER A 193 -9.93 6.92 -9.98
N ASP A 194 -9.08 7.89 -10.26
CA ASP A 194 -7.82 7.68 -10.97
C ASP A 194 -6.89 6.74 -10.18
N LYS A 195 -6.74 6.94 -8.86
CA LYS A 195 -5.94 6.04 -8.00
C LYS A 195 -6.51 4.64 -7.86
N ILE A 196 -7.82 4.46 -7.82
CA ILE A 196 -8.46 3.14 -7.82
C ILE A 196 -8.22 2.45 -9.16
N ASN A 197 -8.38 3.18 -10.26
CA ASN A 197 -8.14 2.66 -11.61
C ASN A 197 -6.66 2.27 -11.82
N GLU A 198 -5.71 3.08 -11.35
CA GLU A 198 -4.28 2.73 -11.31
C GLU A 198 -4.06 1.44 -10.52
N ARG A 199 -4.61 1.31 -9.31
CA ARG A 199 -4.49 0.11 -8.46
C ARG A 199 -5.12 -1.13 -9.10
N LEU A 200 -6.28 -1.00 -9.75
CA LEU A 200 -6.95 -2.10 -10.45
C LEU A 200 -6.14 -2.56 -11.65
N LYS A 201 -5.58 -1.63 -12.44
CA LYS A 201 -4.64 -1.97 -13.53
C LYS A 201 -3.45 -2.78 -13.00
N LEU A 202 -2.82 -2.31 -11.92
CA LEU A 202 -1.69 -2.99 -11.26
C LEU A 202 -2.05 -4.37 -10.66
N ALA A 203 -3.30 -4.58 -10.24
CA ALA A 203 -3.75 -5.85 -9.66
C ALA A 203 -4.26 -6.85 -10.72
N MET A 204 -4.62 -6.35 -11.91
CA MET A 204 -5.03 -7.16 -13.07
C MET A 204 -3.84 -7.58 -13.93
N GLU A 205 -2.68 -6.95 -13.77
CA GLU A 205 -1.40 -7.41 -14.30
C GLU A 205 -0.84 -8.54 -13.40
N PRO A 206 -0.40 -9.69 -13.96
CA PRO A 206 0.15 -10.79 -13.17
C PRO A 206 1.37 -10.32 -12.38
N SER A 207 1.35 -10.56 -11.07
CA SER A 207 2.40 -10.19 -10.13
C SER A 207 3.76 -10.81 -10.48
N GLU A 208 4.75 -9.99 -10.85
CA GLU A 208 6.14 -10.24 -10.43
C GLU A 208 6.43 -9.35 -9.21
N GLU A 209 6.57 -10.01 -8.06
CA GLU A 209 6.79 -9.43 -6.75
C GLU A 209 8.23 -8.93 -6.53
N LEU A 210 8.31 -7.85 -5.73
CA LEU A 210 9.43 -7.44 -4.86
C LEU A 210 10.62 -6.65 -5.46
N LYS A 211 10.36 -5.33 -5.56
CA LYS A 211 11.04 -4.24 -4.82
C LYS A 211 12.57 -4.24 -4.68
N LYS A 212 13.12 -3.13 -5.20
CA LYS A 212 14.09 -2.20 -4.59
C LYS A 212 15.53 -2.70 -4.37
N ASP A 213 16.42 -2.16 -5.20
CA ASP A 213 17.35 -1.14 -4.70
C ASP A 213 17.56 -0.06 -5.77
N ASN A 214 17.26 1.19 -5.40
CA ASN A 214 17.70 2.38 -6.13
C ASN A 214 19.01 2.81 -5.48
N ILE A 215 20.11 2.78 -6.25
CA ILE A 215 21.24 3.69 -6.02
C ILE A 215 21.63 4.31 -7.36
N ILE A 216 21.12 5.53 -7.53
CA ILE A 216 21.64 6.73 -8.22
C ILE A 216 22.85 6.54 -9.14
N SER A 217 22.69 7.00 -10.39
CA SER A 217 23.62 7.97 -11.00
C SER A 217 22.88 8.82 -12.03
N ASP A 218 22.57 10.07 -11.66
CA ASP A 218 22.34 11.17 -12.60
C ASP A 218 23.53 11.28 -13.55
N GLN A 219 23.28 11.43 -14.86
CA GLN A 219 23.99 12.39 -15.72
C GLN A 219 23.14 12.80 -16.93
N ASP A 220 23.04 14.12 -17.06
CA ASP A 220 22.95 14.96 -18.26
C ASP A 220 21.73 14.95 -19.20
N SER A 221 20.98 16.03 -19.01
CA SER A 221 20.44 16.95 -20.02
C SER A 221 20.75 16.69 -21.50
N ASP A 222 19.69 16.45 -22.25
CA ASP A 222 19.27 17.32 -23.35
C ASP A 222 17.76 17.14 -23.47
N GLY A 223 16.97 18.17 -23.83
CA GLY A 223 15.50 18.21 -23.75
C GLY A 223 14.71 17.18 -24.57
N ILE A 224 14.95 15.90 -24.30
CA ILE A 224 14.41 14.70 -24.90
C ILE A 224 13.53 14.09 -23.80
N ILE A 225 12.22 14.11 -24.03
CA ILE A 225 11.23 13.56 -23.10
C ILE A 225 10.91 12.16 -23.59
N THR A 226 11.51 11.14 -22.96
CA THR A 226 11.12 9.76 -23.19
C THR A 226 9.69 9.57 -22.71
N THR A 227 8.78 9.16 -23.61
CA THR A 227 7.37 9.03 -23.25
C THR A 227 7.09 7.74 -22.48
N GLU A 228 5.98 7.67 -21.73
CA GLU A 228 5.60 6.46 -21.00
C GLU A 228 5.43 5.26 -21.95
N GLU A 229 4.94 5.49 -23.17
CA GLU A 229 4.77 4.47 -24.20
C GLU A 229 6.11 3.93 -24.72
N GLU A 230 7.16 4.74 -24.76
CA GLU A 230 8.50 4.31 -25.15
C GLU A 230 9.14 3.46 -24.05
N PHE A 231 8.95 3.83 -22.78
CA PHE A 231 9.36 3.00 -21.65
C PHE A 231 8.63 1.65 -21.63
N GLU A 232 7.34 1.65 -21.93
CA GLU A 232 6.55 0.43 -21.95
C GLU A 232 6.91 -0.45 -23.16
N GLY A 233 7.07 0.14 -24.34
CA GLY A 233 7.60 -0.55 -25.52
C GLY A 233 8.99 -1.16 -25.27
N TYR A 234 9.88 -0.45 -24.58
CA TYR A 234 11.18 -0.98 -24.16
C TYR A 234 11.04 -2.18 -23.22
N ARG A 235 10.14 -2.13 -22.24
CA ARG A 235 9.89 -3.24 -21.32
C ARG A 235 9.36 -4.47 -22.05
N ILE A 236 8.47 -4.29 -23.02
CA ILE A 236 7.95 -5.37 -23.86
C ILE A 236 9.09 -6.03 -24.65
N VAL A 237 9.91 -5.25 -25.37
CA VAL A 237 11.04 -5.78 -26.16
C VAL A 237 12.06 -6.49 -25.25
N ARG A 238 12.37 -5.91 -24.08
CA ARG A 238 13.27 -6.50 -23.10
C ARG A 238 12.71 -7.80 -22.51
N ALA A 239 11.39 -7.89 -22.29
CA ALA A 239 10.73 -9.10 -21.81
C ALA A 239 10.74 -10.21 -22.87
N ILE A 240 10.44 -9.88 -24.12
CA ILE A 240 10.52 -10.82 -25.25
C ILE A 240 11.92 -11.46 -25.37
N LEU A 241 12.96 -10.64 -25.19
CA LEU A 241 14.35 -11.06 -25.34
C LEU A 241 14.94 -11.78 -24.14
N ARG A 242 14.22 -11.85 -23.00
CA ARG A 242 14.67 -12.51 -21.76
C ARG A 242 15.05 -13.98 -21.96
N GLU A 243 14.38 -14.66 -22.88
CA GLU A 243 14.67 -16.06 -23.22
C GLU A 243 15.90 -16.24 -24.12
N THR A 244 16.42 -15.15 -24.69
CA THR A 244 17.49 -15.18 -25.70
C THR A 244 18.79 -14.57 -25.20
N VAL A 245 18.71 -13.46 -24.45
CA VAL A 245 19.89 -12.77 -23.87
C VAL A 245 19.56 -12.26 -22.47
N ASP A 246 20.60 -12.03 -21.67
CA ASP A 246 20.45 -11.37 -20.37
C ASP A 246 19.75 -9.99 -20.57
N PRO A 247 18.62 -9.73 -19.90
CA PRO A 247 17.90 -8.45 -20.01
C PRO A 247 18.76 -7.22 -19.73
N LYS A 248 19.85 -7.33 -18.95
CA LYS A 248 20.80 -6.24 -18.68
C LYS A 248 21.54 -5.77 -19.93
N ARG A 249 21.62 -6.62 -20.94
CA ARG A 249 22.25 -6.31 -22.23
C ARG A 249 21.33 -5.53 -23.16
N VAL A 250 20.03 -5.43 -22.87
CA VAL A 250 19.06 -4.69 -23.68
C VAL A 250 18.91 -3.28 -23.12
N VAL A 251 19.46 -2.29 -23.81
CA VAL A 251 19.58 -0.91 -23.33
C VAL A 251 18.74 0.02 -24.19
N MET A 252 18.05 0.95 -23.53
CA MET A 252 17.27 2.00 -24.17
C MET A 252 18.11 3.27 -24.28
N ARG A 253 18.18 3.88 -25.47
CA ARG A 253 18.77 5.19 -25.70
C ARG A 253 17.78 6.07 -26.44
N ASP A 254 17.42 7.17 -25.82
CA ASP A 254 16.49 8.11 -26.42
C ASP A 254 17.19 9.06 -27.41
N SER A 255 16.47 9.47 -28.45
CA SER A 255 16.92 10.40 -29.48
C SER A 255 15.74 11.25 -29.95
N LYS A 256 16.02 12.45 -30.47
CA LYS A 256 15.02 13.46 -30.85
C LYS A 256 13.94 12.98 -31.85
N SER A 257 14.11 11.84 -32.50
CA SER A 257 13.18 11.35 -33.54
C SER A 257 12.71 9.90 -33.34
N TYR A 258 13.30 9.18 -32.39
CA TYR A 258 12.96 7.79 -32.06
C TYR A 258 13.68 7.39 -30.77
N CYS A 259 13.08 6.46 -30.02
CA CYS A 259 13.73 5.77 -28.93
C CYS A 259 14.40 4.48 -29.46
N ALA A 260 15.71 4.35 -29.29
CA ALA A 260 16.49 3.21 -29.76
C ALA A 260 16.61 2.13 -28.69
N ILE A 261 16.40 0.87 -29.07
CA ILE A 261 16.66 -0.29 -28.22
C ILE A 261 17.86 -1.03 -28.80
N LEU A 262 18.91 -1.17 -27.99
CA LEU A 262 20.23 -1.63 -28.41
C LEU A 262 20.65 -2.85 -27.59
N LEU A 263 21.44 -3.74 -28.20
CA LEU A 263 22.15 -4.78 -27.48
C LEU A 263 23.54 -4.28 -27.03
N ASP A 264 23.93 -4.57 -25.80
CA ASP A 264 25.21 -4.22 -25.18
C ASP A 264 25.53 -2.71 -25.20
N ASP A 265 24.49 -1.86 -25.17
CA ASP A 265 24.62 -0.40 -25.27
C ASP A 265 25.42 0.07 -26.51
N ASN A 266 25.34 -0.70 -27.61
CA ASN A 266 26.16 -0.50 -28.80
C ASN A 266 25.32 -0.06 -30.01
N ASN A 267 25.58 1.13 -30.55
CA ASN A 267 24.90 1.66 -31.73
C ASN A 267 25.05 0.80 -33.01
N ARG A 268 26.00 -0.15 -33.04
CA ARG A 268 26.16 -1.12 -34.14
C ARG A 268 25.31 -2.39 -33.96
N LYS A 269 24.64 -2.54 -32.83
CA LYS A 269 23.75 -3.68 -32.51
C LYS A 269 22.32 -3.20 -32.20
N PRO A 270 21.64 -2.47 -33.11
CA PRO A 270 20.27 -2.01 -32.87
C PRO A 270 19.27 -3.17 -32.95
N ILE A 271 18.48 -3.35 -31.90
CA ILE A 271 17.42 -4.37 -31.86
C ILE A 271 16.19 -3.83 -32.59
N CYS A 272 15.75 -2.63 -32.22
CA CYS A 272 14.64 -1.92 -32.88
C CYS A 272 14.64 -0.42 -32.54
N ARG A 273 13.77 0.32 -33.22
CA ARG A 273 13.52 1.75 -32.95
C ARG A 273 12.03 2.00 -32.74
N LEU A 274 11.68 2.58 -31.60
CA LEU A 274 10.33 3.01 -31.28
C LEU A 274 10.13 4.44 -31.76
N ARG A 275 9.06 4.69 -32.52
CA ARG A 275 8.66 6.04 -32.94
C ARG A 275 7.24 6.30 -32.44
N PHE A 276 7.12 6.52 -31.13
CA PHE A 276 5.83 6.63 -30.45
C PHE A 276 5.47 8.06 -30.03
N ASN A 277 6.33 9.03 -30.35
CA ASN A 277 6.10 10.47 -30.16
C ASN A 277 4.78 11.02 -30.74
N ASN A 278 4.12 10.30 -31.66
CA ASN A 278 2.78 10.63 -32.15
C ASN A 278 1.82 9.44 -31.93
N PRO A 279 0.92 9.51 -30.92
CA PRO A 279 -0.01 8.42 -30.60
C PRO A 279 -0.95 8.03 -31.74
N SER A 280 -1.20 8.92 -32.71
CA SER A 280 -2.04 8.62 -33.87
C SER A 280 -1.32 7.85 -34.98
N ARG A 281 0.01 7.76 -34.92
CA ARG A 281 0.87 7.15 -35.96
C ARG A 281 2.12 6.54 -35.33
N MET A 282 1.93 5.53 -34.49
CA MET A 282 3.03 4.76 -33.91
C MET A 282 3.68 3.86 -34.98
N THR A 283 5.01 3.84 -35.01
CA THR A 283 5.75 2.96 -35.92
C THR A 283 6.93 2.31 -35.21
N LEU A 284 7.28 1.11 -35.66
CA LEU A 284 8.38 0.30 -35.15
C LEU A 284 9.39 0.07 -36.28
N GLY A 285 10.65 0.39 -36.02
CA GLY A 285 11.77 0.08 -36.90
C GLY A 285 12.35 -1.28 -36.54
N LEU A 286 12.30 -2.22 -37.46
CA LEU A 286 12.85 -3.58 -37.35
C LEU A 286 14.14 -3.66 -38.17
N PHE A 287 15.18 -4.30 -37.63
CA PHE A 287 16.45 -4.45 -38.34
C PHE A 287 16.62 -5.85 -38.90
N GLU A 288 16.91 -5.93 -40.20
CA GLU A 288 17.45 -7.12 -40.85
C GLU A 288 18.87 -6.78 -41.32
N GLU A 289 19.86 -7.44 -40.71
CA GLU A 289 21.29 -7.14 -40.89
C GLU A 289 21.65 -5.68 -40.55
N LYS A 290 21.60 -4.79 -41.56
CA LYS A 290 21.88 -3.35 -41.46
C LYS A 290 20.76 -2.47 -42.02
N GLU A 291 19.72 -3.06 -42.61
CA GLU A 291 18.60 -2.31 -43.18
C GLU A 291 17.47 -2.20 -42.16
N GLU A 292 16.88 -1.00 -42.06
CA GLU A 292 15.74 -0.72 -41.19
C GLU A 292 14.45 -0.80 -42.01
N ARG A 293 13.56 -1.71 -41.61
CA ARG A 293 12.19 -1.80 -42.11
C ARG A 293 11.22 -1.19 -41.11
N ILE A 294 10.41 -0.24 -41.57
CA ILE A 294 9.41 0.43 -40.71
C ILE A 294 8.05 -0.25 -40.88
N VAL A 295 7.43 -0.61 -39.76
CA VAL A 295 6.07 -1.15 -39.69
C VAL A 295 5.18 -0.25 -38.85
N SER A 296 3.89 -0.17 -39.20
CA SER A 296 2.90 0.58 -38.41
C SER A 296 2.41 -0.27 -37.26
N VAL A 297 2.24 0.36 -36.11
CA VAL A 297 1.76 -0.25 -34.86
C VAL A 297 0.53 0.53 -34.42
N THR A 298 -0.55 -0.16 -34.06
CA THR A 298 -1.80 0.47 -33.63
C THR A 298 -1.87 0.55 -32.11
N ASP A 299 -1.33 -0.46 -31.42
CA ASP A 299 -1.24 -0.53 -29.96
C ASP A 299 0.07 -1.22 -29.54
N LEU A 300 0.56 -0.97 -28.32
CA LEU A 300 1.82 -1.54 -27.81
C LEU A 300 1.82 -3.09 -27.83
N SER A 301 0.66 -3.73 -27.72
CA SER A 301 0.54 -5.18 -27.84
C SER A 301 0.94 -5.74 -29.22
N ASP A 302 0.90 -4.93 -30.28
CA ASP A 302 1.37 -5.36 -31.61
C ASP A 302 2.88 -5.66 -31.64
N ILE A 303 3.66 -5.15 -30.68
CA ILE A 303 5.10 -5.42 -30.57
C ILE A 303 5.36 -6.93 -30.40
N TYR A 304 4.46 -7.66 -29.75
CA TYR A 304 4.58 -9.12 -29.57
C TYR A 304 4.53 -9.90 -30.89
N GLN A 305 3.90 -9.35 -31.93
CA GLN A 305 3.85 -9.99 -33.26
C GLN A 305 5.24 -10.08 -33.91
N TYR A 306 6.19 -9.26 -33.45
CA TYR A 306 7.57 -9.21 -33.96
C TYR A 306 8.57 -9.89 -33.01
N ALA A 307 8.10 -10.71 -32.06
CA ALA A 307 8.95 -11.34 -31.07
C ALA A 307 10.08 -12.19 -31.68
N GLU A 308 9.74 -13.05 -32.64
CA GLU A 308 10.72 -13.88 -33.35
C GLU A 308 11.72 -13.05 -34.15
N HIS A 309 11.31 -11.87 -34.64
CA HIS A 309 12.21 -10.94 -35.32
C HIS A 309 13.30 -10.43 -34.37
N PHE A 310 12.91 -9.94 -33.20
CA PHE A 310 13.87 -9.44 -32.20
C PHE A 310 14.84 -10.53 -31.76
N LYS A 311 14.34 -11.74 -31.49
CA LYS A 311 15.16 -12.89 -31.11
C LYS A 311 16.19 -13.21 -32.20
N LYS A 312 15.77 -13.25 -33.47
CA LYS A 312 16.67 -13.47 -34.61
C LYS A 312 17.73 -12.37 -34.73
N THR A 313 17.33 -11.10 -34.63
CA THR A 313 18.24 -9.95 -34.71
C THR A 313 19.32 -10.01 -33.62
N VAL A 314 18.93 -10.33 -32.38
CA VAL A 314 19.87 -10.46 -31.26
C VAL A 314 20.81 -11.65 -31.44
N LEU A 315 20.31 -12.80 -31.90
CA LEU A 315 21.15 -13.98 -32.15
C LEU A 315 22.22 -13.72 -33.23
N VAL A 316 21.94 -12.85 -34.21
CA VAL A 316 22.95 -12.43 -35.20
C VAL A 316 24.07 -11.62 -34.54
N TYR A 317 23.75 -10.78 -33.55
CA TYR A 317 24.74 -9.96 -32.83
C TYR A 317 25.50 -10.69 -31.72
N ASP A 318 24.96 -11.81 -31.25
CA ASP A 318 25.53 -12.60 -30.15
C ASP A 318 26.36 -13.81 -30.64
N LYS A 319 26.39 -14.04 -31.96
CA LYS A 319 27.36 -14.95 -32.56
C LYS A 319 28.78 -14.37 -32.42
N PRO A 320 29.76 -15.15 -31.92
CA PRO A 320 31.15 -14.72 -31.93
C PRO A 320 31.62 -14.50 -33.37
N ALA A 321 32.44 -13.45 -33.58
CA ALA A 321 32.94 -13.04 -34.89
C ALA A 321 33.77 -14.12 -35.62
N GLU A 322 34.11 -15.23 -34.96
CA GLU A 322 34.84 -16.36 -35.54
C GLU A 322 33.99 -17.28 -36.43
N LEU A 323 32.64 -17.26 -36.32
CA LEU A 323 31.76 -18.12 -37.13
C LEU A 323 31.25 -17.48 -38.44
N LEU A 324 31.57 -16.22 -38.69
CA LEU A 324 31.26 -15.55 -39.97
C LEU A 324 32.37 -15.70 -41.03
N LEU A 325 33.50 -16.32 -40.66
CA LEU A 325 34.59 -16.63 -41.58
C LEU A 325 34.50 -18.04 -42.19
N GLU A 326 33.69 -18.95 -41.62
CA GLU A 326 33.57 -20.33 -42.13
C GLU A 326 32.57 -20.48 -43.30
N GLU A 327 31.61 -19.56 -43.48
CA GLU A 327 30.72 -19.56 -44.66
C GLU A 327 31.31 -18.83 -45.87
N GLY A 328 32.51 -18.25 -45.74
CA GLY A 328 33.18 -17.47 -46.79
C GLY A 328 34.30 -18.18 -47.55
N VAL A 329 34.62 -19.44 -47.23
CA VAL A 329 35.67 -20.20 -47.94
C VAL A 329 35.18 -21.59 -48.32
N ALA A 330 34.36 -21.63 -49.35
CA ALA A 330 34.28 -22.78 -50.25
C ALA A 330 34.52 -22.27 -51.68
N THR A 331 35.80 -22.19 -52.05
CA THR A 331 36.24 -22.28 -53.46
C THR A 331 36.03 -23.69 -53.97
#